data_AF-A0A351AF23-F1
#
_entry.id   AF-A0A351AF23-F1
#
_cell.length_a   1.000
_cell.length_b   1.000
_cell.length_c   1.000
_cell.angle_alpha   90.00
_cell.angle_beta   90.00
_cell.angle_gamma   90.00
#
_symmetry.space_group_name_H-M   'P 1'
#
loop_
_entity.id
_entity.type
_entity.pdbx_description
1 polymer ?
#
loop_
_entity_poly.entity_id
_entity_poly.type
_entity_poly.pdbx_seq_one_letter_code
_entity_poly.pdbx_strand_id
1 'polypeptide(L)'
;DEVWALGEEARQAHLDWATDVCHHEGRWFLRGVLYVPFTFSDGRWGWGCWAEVQESTVHALWALEDRDGSHLPPEPGTLACEIPCYPDSMGLPVRVQFGPGHLRPFFYCAEDQT
;
A
#
# COMPACT_ATOMS: atom_id res chain seq x y z
N ASP A 1 -4.83 -12.58 0.94
CA ASP A 1 -4.85 -11.13 1.20
C ASP A 1 -5.60 -10.92 2.49
N GLU A 2 -4.97 -10.31 3.47
CA GLU A 2 -5.50 -10.22 4.84
C GLU A 2 -6.79 -9.39 4.90
N VAL A 3 -6.89 -8.30 4.14
CA VAL A 3 -8.07 -7.43 4.12
C VAL A 3 -9.21 -8.08 3.34
N TRP A 4 -8.91 -8.77 2.22
CA TRP A 4 -9.94 -9.50 1.49
C TRP A 4 -10.36 -10.81 2.17
N ALA A 5 -9.56 -11.36 3.08
CA ALA A 5 -9.93 -12.52 3.90
C ALA A 5 -11.00 -12.20 4.96
N LEU A 6 -11.20 -10.91 5.28
CA LEU A 6 -12.29 -10.48 6.16
C LEU A 6 -13.66 -10.84 5.56
N GLY A 7 -14.60 -11.24 6.41
CA GLY A 7 -16.00 -11.36 6.04
C GLY A 7 -16.56 -10.03 5.55
N GLU A 8 -17.61 -10.04 4.72
CA GLU A 8 -18.13 -8.83 4.09
C GLU A 8 -18.57 -7.76 5.10
N GLU A 9 -19.21 -8.17 6.19
CA GLU A 9 -19.66 -7.27 7.26
C GLU A 9 -18.47 -6.60 7.97
N ALA A 10 -17.43 -7.37 8.32
CA ALA A 10 -16.20 -6.83 8.90
C ALA A 10 -15.48 -5.89 7.92
N ARG A 11 -15.44 -6.25 6.63
CA ARG A 11 -14.83 -5.42 5.60
C ARG A 11 -15.54 -4.05 5.49
N GLN A 12 -16.87 -4.04 5.49
CA GLN A 12 -17.65 -2.79 5.44
C GLN A 12 -17.49 -1.95 6.71
N ALA A 13 -17.29 -2.58 7.87
CA ALA A 13 -17.13 -1.87 9.14
C ALA A 13 -15.73 -1.27 9.35
N HIS A 14 -14.71 -1.86 8.72
CA HIS A 14 -13.30 -1.53 8.99
C HIS A 14 -12.58 -0.82 7.84
N LEU A 15 -13.17 -0.81 6.63
CA LEU A 15 -12.62 -0.07 5.49
C LEU A 15 -13.16 1.36 5.41
N ASP A 16 -12.24 2.30 5.37
CA ASP A 16 -12.49 3.62 4.80
C ASP A 16 -12.37 3.55 3.27
N TRP A 17 -13.52 3.56 2.61
CA TRP A 17 -13.62 3.52 1.15
C TRP A 17 -13.12 4.79 0.46
N ALA A 18 -13.05 5.92 1.16
CA ALA A 18 -12.55 7.17 0.59
C ALA A 18 -11.03 7.18 0.49
N THR A 19 -10.35 6.60 1.49
CA THR A 19 -8.88 6.62 1.58
C THR A 19 -8.23 5.27 1.31
N ASP A 20 -9.04 4.23 1.03
CA ASP A 20 -8.61 2.84 0.88
C ASP A 20 -7.73 2.38 2.09
N VAL A 21 -8.13 2.76 3.30
CA VAL A 21 -7.48 2.38 4.57
C VAL A 21 -8.34 1.35 5.29
N CYS A 22 -7.73 0.31 5.85
CA CYS A 22 -8.40 -0.66 6.72
C CYS A 22 -7.78 -0.64 8.12
N HIS A 23 -8.62 -0.61 9.15
CA HIS A 23 -8.19 -0.84 10.53
C HIS A 23 -8.88 -2.07 11.12
N HIS A 24 -8.12 -3.13 11.37
CA HIS A 24 -8.65 -4.41 11.83
C HIS A 24 -7.71 -5.04 12.86
N GLU A 25 -8.28 -5.53 13.97
CA GLU A 25 -7.53 -6.17 15.07
C GLU A 25 -6.33 -5.34 15.60
N GLY A 26 -6.44 -4.01 15.61
CA GLY A 26 -5.39 -3.11 16.08
C GLY A 26 -4.23 -2.91 15.08
N ARG A 27 -4.38 -3.41 13.85
CA ARG A 27 -3.42 -3.25 12.75
C ARG A 27 -4.00 -2.34 11.68
N TRP A 28 -3.10 -1.60 11.02
CA TRP A 28 -3.44 -0.64 9.98
C TRP A 28 -2.96 -1.16 8.63
N PHE A 29 -3.86 -1.14 7.65
CA PHE A 29 -3.56 -1.54 6.29
C PHE A 29 -3.90 -0.41 5.34
N LEU A 30 -3.06 -0.23 4.34
CA LEU A 30 -3.20 0.78 3.31
C LEU A 30 -3.18 0.11 1.95
N ARG A 31 -4.11 0.49 1.07
CA ARG A 31 -4.08 0.06 -0.32
C ARG A 31 -3.19 0.97 -1.14
N GLY A 32 -2.35 0.38 -1.97
CA GLY A 32 -1.48 1.10 -2.87
C GLY A 32 -1.23 0.35 -4.16
N VAL A 33 -0.37 0.91 -5.00
CA VAL A 33 0.08 0.27 -6.24
C VAL A 33 1.55 -0.09 -6.12
N LEU A 34 1.87 -1.38 -6.08
CA LEU A 34 3.25 -1.86 -6.21
C LEU A 34 3.65 -1.84 -7.68
N TYR A 35 4.67 -1.05 -8.02
CA TYR A 35 5.22 -1.03 -9.37
C TYR A 35 6.40 -1.99 -9.51
N VAL A 36 6.32 -2.87 -10.51
CA VAL A 36 7.41 -3.76 -10.91
C VAL A 36 7.98 -3.27 -12.25
N PRO A 37 9.28 -2.96 -12.34
CA PRO A 37 9.89 -2.50 -13.59
C PRO A 37 9.97 -3.63 -14.61
N PHE A 38 9.87 -3.29 -15.90
CA PHE A 38 10.17 -4.26 -16.97
C PHE A 38 11.68 -4.44 -17.12
N THR A 39 12.12 -5.68 -17.36
CA THR A 39 13.55 -6.01 -17.50
C THR A 39 14.08 -5.84 -18.93
N PHE A 40 13.19 -5.75 -19.92
CA PHE A 40 13.54 -5.77 -21.36
C PHE A 40 13.11 -4.51 -22.12
N SER A 41 12.47 -3.55 -21.44
CA SER A 41 12.07 -2.28 -22.03
C SER A 41 11.89 -1.22 -20.96
N ASP A 42 11.85 0.05 -21.37
CA ASP A 42 11.40 1.12 -20.49
C ASP A 42 9.93 0.90 -20.13
N GLY A 43 9.60 1.05 -18.85
CA GLY A 43 8.23 0.93 -18.35
C GLY A 43 8.11 0.13 -17.06
N ARG A 44 6.88 0.08 -16.54
CA ARG A 44 6.54 -0.61 -15.30
C ARG A 44 5.11 -1.15 -15.34
N TRP A 45 4.87 -2.23 -14.63
CA TRP A 45 3.54 -2.79 -14.37
C TRP A 45 3.13 -2.55 -12.92
N GLY A 46 1.84 -2.31 -12.66
CA GLY A 46 1.33 -2.01 -11.33
C GLY A 46 0.36 -3.08 -10.81
N TRP A 47 0.56 -3.53 -9.57
CA TRP A 47 -0.38 -4.37 -8.83
C TRP A 47 -1.06 -3.56 -7.73
N GLY A 48 -2.40 -3.58 -7.69
CA GLY A 48 -3.14 -3.07 -6.55
C GLY A 48 -2.98 -4.02 -5.36
N CYS A 49 -2.29 -3.56 -4.33
CA CYS A 49 -1.88 -4.38 -3.19
C CYS A 49 -2.32 -3.75 -1.87
N TRP A 50 -2.38 -4.56 -0.83
CA TRP A 50 -2.50 -4.10 0.55
C TRP A 50 -1.15 -4.23 1.24
N ALA A 51 -0.79 -3.23 2.04
CA ALA A 51 0.36 -3.27 2.93
C ALA A 51 -0.07 -2.94 4.35
N GLU A 52 0.42 -3.70 5.32
CA GLU A 52 0.40 -3.31 6.72
C GLU A 52 1.39 -2.16 6.95
N VAL A 53 0.93 -1.13 7.65
CA VAL A 53 1.67 0.10 7.91
C VAL A 53 1.51 0.51 9.38
N GLN A 54 2.33 1.46 9.81
CA GLN A 54 2.14 2.07 11.13
C GLN A 54 0.96 3.05 11.09
N GLU A 55 0.33 3.25 12.25
CA GLU A 55 -0.73 4.26 12.43
C GLU A 55 -0.27 5.67 11.98
N SER A 56 0.98 6.02 12.26
CA SER A 56 1.60 7.29 11.85
C SER A 56 1.57 7.49 10.32
N THR A 57 1.78 6.42 9.54
CA THR A 57 1.71 6.45 8.08
C THR A 57 0.30 6.77 7.59
N VAL A 58 -0.73 6.21 8.24
CA VAL A 58 -2.13 6.49 7.92
C VAL A 58 -2.51 7.92 8.31
N HIS A 59 -2.08 8.38 9.49
CA HIS A 59 -2.32 9.77 9.90
C HIS A 59 -1.62 10.77 8.98
N ALA A 60 -0.42 10.46 8.50
CA ALA A 60 0.27 11.27 7.50
C ALA A 60 -0.51 11.33 6.18
N LEU A 61 -1.06 10.20 5.72
CA LEU A 61 -1.92 10.16 4.53
C LEU A 61 -3.16 11.04 4.70
N TRP A 62 -3.89 10.91 5.81
CA TRP A 62 -5.08 11.73 6.06
C TRP A 62 -4.75 13.21 6.20
N ALA A 63 -3.61 13.55 6.80
CA ALA A 63 -3.15 14.92 6.92
C ALA A 63 -2.81 15.56 5.57
N LEU A 64 -2.46 14.78 4.55
CA LEU A 64 -2.22 15.31 3.21
C LEU A 64 -3.52 15.80 2.56
N GLU A 65 -4.67 15.19 2.87
CA GLU A 65 -5.92 15.41 2.14
C GLU A 65 -5.68 15.22 0.63
N ASP A 66 -5.98 16.23 -0.20
CA ASP A 66 -5.74 16.22 -1.64
C ASP A 66 -4.36 16.82 -2.04
N ARG A 67 -3.50 17.15 -1.07
CA ARG A 67 -2.18 17.75 -1.34
C ARG A 67 -1.18 16.70 -1.81
N ASP A 68 -0.20 17.15 -2.59
CA ASP A 68 0.86 16.28 -3.09
C ASP A 68 1.87 15.92 -1.99
N GLY A 69 1.93 14.63 -1.66
CA GLY A 69 2.87 14.04 -0.71
C GLY A 69 4.15 13.47 -1.34
N SER A 70 4.34 13.61 -2.66
CA SER A 70 5.49 13.02 -3.39
C SER A 70 6.87 13.45 -2.91
N HIS A 71 6.95 14.60 -2.21
CA HIS A 71 8.17 15.13 -1.64
C HIS A 71 8.49 14.57 -0.25
N LEU A 72 7.55 13.87 0.39
CA LEU A 72 7.76 13.25 1.69
C LEU A 72 8.60 11.98 1.56
N PRO A 73 9.42 11.65 2.57
CA PRO A 73 10.19 10.42 2.57
C PRO A 73 9.26 9.20 2.54
N PRO A 74 9.64 8.10 1.86
CA PRO A 74 8.86 6.87 1.88
C PRO A 74 8.78 6.27 3.29
N GLU A 75 7.58 5.90 3.70
CA GLU A 75 7.32 5.23 4.97
C GLU A 75 7.51 3.71 4.86
N PRO A 76 7.88 3.00 5.94
CA PRO A 76 7.97 1.54 5.91
C PRO A 76 6.58 0.88 5.89
N GLY A 77 6.49 -0.27 5.23
CA GLY A 77 5.33 -1.15 5.28
C GLY A 77 5.69 -2.60 5.01
N THR A 78 4.71 -3.49 5.15
CA THR A 78 4.85 -4.93 4.89
C THR A 78 3.71 -5.38 4.00
N LEU A 79 4.00 -6.11 2.93
CA LEU A 79 2.96 -6.55 2.00
C LEU A 79 1.98 -7.52 2.69
N ALA A 80 0.69 -7.19 2.72
CA ALA A 80 -0.37 -7.97 3.36
C ALA A 80 -1.19 -8.80 2.35
N CYS A 81 -0.65 -8.97 1.13
CA CYS A 81 -1.27 -9.74 0.06
C CYS A 81 -0.26 -10.58 -0.71
N GLU A 82 -0.74 -11.67 -1.31
CA GLU A 82 0.03 -12.41 -2.32
C GLU A 82 -0.18 -11.76 -3.70
N ILE A 83 0.89 -11.58 -4.45
CA ILE A 83 0.86 -11.03 -5.80
C ILE A 83 0.72 -12.21 -6.78
N PRO A 84 -0.24 -12.15 -7.71
CA PRO A 84 -0.34 -13.16 -8.76
C PRO A 84 0.99 -13.33 -9.51
N CYS A 85 1.41 -14.58 -9.70
CA CYS A 85 2.68 -14.98 -10.33
C CYS A 85 3.96 -14.72 -9.50
N TYR A 86 3.86 -14.17 -8.29
CA TYR A 86 4.96 -14.04 -7.32
C TYR A 86 4.55 -14.68 -6.00
N PRO A 87 4.57 -16.03 -5.90
CA PRO A 87 4.28 -16.72 -4.64
C PRO A 87 5.27 -16.27 -3.56
N ASP A 88 4.86 -16.35 -2.29
CA ASP A 88 5.64 -15.91 -1.13
C ASP A 88 5.91 -14.40 -1.06
N SER A 89 5.13 -13.58 -1.77
CA SER A 89 5.26 -12.12 -1.68
C SER A 89 4.68 -11.51 -0.41
N MET A 90 3.74 -12.20 0.24
CA MET A 90 3.16 -11.74 1.49
C MET A 90 4.23 -11.70 2.59
N GLY A 91 4.25 -10.64 3.38
CA GLY A 91 5.27 -10.41 4.40
C GLY A 91 6.54 -9.72 3.90
N LEU A 92 6.67 -9.47 2.59
CA LEU A 92 7.83 -8.74 2.06
C LEU A 92 7.83 -7.28 2.50
N PRO A 93 9.01 -6.72 2.86
CA PRO A 93 9.14 -5.33 3.23
C PRO A 93 8.97 -4.43 2.01
N VAL A 94 8.12 -3.41 2.15
CA VAL A 94 7.87 -2.40 1.12
C VAL A 94 8.10 -0.99 1.66
N ARG A 95 8.28 -0.05 0.74
CA ARG A 95 8.28 1.39 0.99
C ARG A 95 7.02 1.99 0.43
N VAL A 96 6.31 2.75 1.27
CA VAL A 96 5.09 3.49 0.94
C VAL A 96 5.48 4.91 0.58
N GLN A 97 5.38 5.25 -0.70
CA GLN A 97 5.57 6.60 -1.19
C GLN A 97 4.21 7.25 -1.41
N PHE A 98 3.96 8.37 -0.71
CA PHE A 98 2.81 9.20 -1.00
C PHE A 98 2.95 9.85 -2.37
N GLY A 99 1.82 10.09 -3.04
CA GLY A 99 1.78 10.68 -4.36
C GLY A 99 1.00 12.00 -4.38
N PRO A 100 0.64 12.46 -5.60
CA PRO A 100 -0.38 13.49 -5.76
C PRO A 100 -1.67 13.06 -5.05
N GLY A 101 -2.35 13.95 -4.34
CA GLY A 101 -3.44 13.57 -3.42
C GLY A 101 -4.65 12.85 -4.04
N HIS A 102 -4.81 12.92 -5.37
CA HIS A 102 -5.85 12.18 -6.10
C HIS A 102 -5.43 10.76 -6.52
N LEU A 103 -4.18 10.37 -6.27
CA LEU A 103 -3.63 9.06 -6.59
C LEU A 103 -3.40 8.25 -5.31
N ARG A 104 -3.61 6.94 -5.43
CA ARG A 104 -3.21 6.01 -4.37
C ARG A 104 -1.70 6.08 -4.13
N PRO A 105 -1.25 5.84 -2.89
CA PRO A 105 0.16 5.66 -2.59
C PRO A 105 0.80 4.56 -3.45
N PHE A 106 2.08 4.73 -3.72
CA PHE A 106 2.88 3.78 -4.48
C PHE A 106 3.73 2.93 -3.54
N PHE A 107 3.87 1.65 -3.85
CA PHE A 107 4.76 0.75 -3.14
C PHE A 107 5.99 0.43 -3.99
N TYR A 108 7.12 0.26 -3.32
CA TYR A 108 8.37 -0.25 -3.87
C TYR A 108 8.92 -1.33 -2.96
N CYS A 109 9.60 -2.33 -3.52
CA CYS A 109 10.34 -3.31 -2.72
C CYS A 109 11.47 -2.60 -1.96
N ALA A 110 11.68 -2.94 -0.70
CA ALA A 110 12.70 -2.26 0.12
C ALA A 110 14.14 -2.44 -0.39
N GLU A 111 14.40 -3.44 -1.24
CA GLU A 111 15.71 -3.74 -1.83
C GLU A 111 16.01 -2.96 -3.12
N ASP A 112 15.01 -2.31 -3.74
CA ASP A 112 15.13 -1.66 -5.05
C ASP A 112 15.71 -0.21 -5.01
N GLN A 113 16.29 0.22 -3.89
CA GLN A 113 17.02 1.49 -3.81
C GLN A 113 18.51 1.27 -4.02
N THR A 114 18.93 0.95 -5.26
CA THR A 114 20.33 1.04 -5.70
C THR A 114 20.45 1.91 -6.94
#